data_AF-A0A7J8X014-F1
#
_entry.id   AF-A0A7J8X014-F1
#
_cell.length_a   1.000
_cell.length_b   1.000
_cell.length_c   1.000
_cell.angle_alpha   90.00
_cell.angle_beta   90.00
_cell.angle_gamma   90.00
#
_symmetry.space_group_name_H-M   'P 1'
#
loop_
_entity.id
_entity.type
_entity.pdbx_description
1 polymer ?
#
loop_
_entity_poly.entity_id
_entity_poly.type
_entity_poly.pdbx_seq_one_letter_code
_entity_poly.pdbx_strand_id
1 'polypeptide(L)'
;ADSLRVHGVAIPTIVGIQNVLKHIGAQKDGKQARVLWISLREEPVVYINGRPFVLRDVEMPFSNLEYTGINRDRVEQMEARLKEDILMEAARYGNKILVTDELADGQMVDLWERVSCDSVKTPLEVYEELQLKGYLVDYERVPITDEKSPKEMDFDILVNKLSQADIRTEVIFNCQMGRGRTTTGMVIATLVYLNRIGASGIPRTNSIGRVSESGSNVTDNLPNSKEAIRRGEYTVIRSLIRVLEGGVEGKRQVDKVIDKCASMQNLREAIATYRNSILRQPDEMKREASLSFFMEYLERYYFLICFAVYIHSERAALHSSSSNHTSFADWMKARPELYSIIRRLLRSDPMRALGYASLKPSLKKIVESTDGHAHEVGLVAALRSGEVLGSQTVLKSDHCPGCQNVSLPERVEGAPNFREVPAFPVYGVANPTIDGIRSVIRRIGSSKGGRPVFWHNMREEP
;
A
#
# COMPACT_ATOMS: atom_id res chain seq x y z
N ALA A 1 -9.64 -26.27 8.33
CA ALA A 1 -10.20 -24.91 8.35
C ALA A 1 -9.38 -24.00 7.40
N ASP A 2 -8.87 -24.56 6.29
CA ASP A 2 -7.64 -24.08 5.66
C ASP A 2 -7.80 -23.66 4.19
N SER A 3 -9.00 -23.73 3.59
CA SER A 3 -9.21 -23.16 2.26
C SER A 3 -9.71 -21.73 2.39
N LEU A 4 -8.85 -20.76 2.09
CA LEU A 4 -9.29 -19.39 1.79
C LEU A 4 -10.25 -19.44 0.60
N ARG A 5 -11.39 -18.74 0.68
CA ARG A 5 -12.39 -18.64 -0.38
C ARG A 5 -12.04 -17.60 -1.46
N VAL A 6 -10.74 -17.40 -1.65
CA VAL A 6 -10.19 -16.31 -2.47
C VAL A 6 -9.22 -16.93 -3.46
N HIS A 7 -9.49 -16.71 -4.73
CA HIS A 7 -8.79 -17.34 -5.85
C HIS A 7 -8.23 -16.26 -6.80
N GLY A 8 -7.17 -16.60 -7.51
CA GLY A 8 -6.55 -15.73 -8.50
C GLY A 8 -6.29 -16.49 -9.79
N VAL A 9 -6.58 -15.86 -10.93
CA VAL A 9 -6.30 -16.41 -12.26
C VAL A 9 -5.74 -15.34 -13.20
N ALA A 10 -4.98 -15.78 -14.21
CA ALA A 10 -4.68 -14.96 -15.39
C ALA A 10 -5.96 -14.75 -16.23
N ILE A 11 -5.91 -13.90 -17.25
CA ILE A 11 -7.05 -13.70 -18.16
C ILE A 11 -7.43 -15.03 -18.83
N PRO A 12 -8.62 -15.59 -18.56
CA PRO A 12 -9.02 -16.88 -19.10
C PRO A 12 -9.76 -16.71 -20.44
N THR A 13 -9.77 -17.78 -21.25
CA THR A 13 -10.75 -17.94 -22.33
C THR A 13 -12.16 -18.15 -21.75
N ILE A 14 -13.22 -18.01 -22.56
CA ILE A 14 -14.60 -18.28 -22.11
C ILE A 14 -14.74 -19.71 -21.56
N VAL A 15 -14.12 -20.68 -22.24
CA VAL A 15 -14.08 -22.08 -21.77
C VAL A 15 -13.30 -22.20 -20.46
N GLY A 16 -12.20 -21.46 -20.32
CA GLY A 16 -11.45 -21.37 -19.07
C GLY A 16 -12.31 -20.87 -17.90
N ILE A 17 -13.10 -19.81 -18.10
CA ILE A 17 -14.04 -19.29 -17.09
C ILE A 17 -15.01 -20.40 -16.66
N GLN A 18 -15.64 -21.07 -17.63
CA GLN A 18 -16.58 -22.16 -17.36
C GLN A 18 -15.93 -23.29 -16.56
N ASN A 19 -14.70 -23.67 -16.89
CA ASN A 19 -13.97 -24.71 -16.19
C ASN A 19 -13.65 -24.32 -14.75
N VAL A 20 -13.25 -23.07 -14.50
CA VAL A 20 -13.04 -22.55 -13.14
C VAL A 20 -14.35 -22.54 -12.34
N LEU A 21 -15.45 -22.05 -12.93
CA LEU A 21 -16.76 -22.03 -12.27
C LEU A 21 -17.26 -23.46 -11.94
N LYS A 22 -17.05 -24.42 -12.85
CA LYS A 22 -17.36 -25.84 -12.60
C LYS A 22 -16.49 -26.42 -11.48
N HIS A 23 -15.19 -26.13 -11.48
CA HIS A 23 -14.26 -26.59 -10.46
C HIS A 23 -14.67 -26.12 -9.05
N ILE A 24 -15.10 -24.86 -8.93
CA ILE A 24 -15.61 -24.28 -7.68
C ILE A 24 -17.00 -24.85 -7.31
N GLY A 25 -17.76 -25.35 -8.30
CA GLY A 25 -19.10 -25.89 -8.09
C GLY A 25 -20.20 -24.81 -8.17
N ALA A 26 -19.99 -23.78 -8.99
CA ALA A 26 -20.89 -22.64 -9.16
C ALA A 26 -22.02 -22.88 -10.17
N GLN A 27 -22.47 -24.14 -10.33
CA GLN A 27 -23.60 -24.52 -11.17
C GLN A 27 -24.83 -24.77 -10.30
N LYS A 28 -26.04 -24.48 -10.84
CA LYS A 28 -27.31 -24.74 -10.16
C LYS A 28 -27.50 -26.21 -9.73
N ASP A 29 -27.01 -27.15 -10.54
CA ASP A 29 -27.08 -28.59 -10.25
C ASP A 29 -25.86 -29.11 -9.45
N GLY A 30 -24.92 -28.22 -9.13
CA GLY A 30 -23.68 -28.54 -8.41
C GLY A 30 -23.75 -28.25 -6.91
N LYS A 31 -22.62 -27.87 -6.31
CA LYS A 31 -22.52 -27.47 -4.89
C LYS A 31 -23.23 -26.14 -4.58
N GLN A 32 -23.77 -25.47 -5.61
CA GLN A 32 -24.43 -24.16 -5.54
C GLN A 32 -23.57 -23.06 -4.89
N ALA A 33 -22.25 -23.12 -5.10
CA ALA A 33 -21.35 -22.06 -4.65
C ALA A 33 -21.64 -20.76 -5.41
N ARG A 34 -21.83 -19.65 -4.71
CA ARG A 34 -21.88 -18.33 -5.34
C ARG A 34 -20.46 -17.83 -5.59
N VAL A 35 -20.23 -17.26 -6.76
CA VAL A 35 -18.94 -16.70 -7.16
C VAL A 35 -19.07 -15.20 -7.39
N LEU A 36 -18.15 -14.41 -6.84
CA LEU A 36 -17.93 -13.02 -7.23
C LEU A 36 -16.63 -12.95 -8.03
N TRP A 37 -16.73 -12.66 -9.32
CA TRP A 37 -15.60 -12.54 -10.24
C TRP A 37 -15.24 -11.07 -10.43
N ILE A 38 -14.05 -10.67 -10.00
CA ILE A 38 -13.55 -9.30 -10.04
C ILE A 38 -12.38 -9.19 -11.01
N SER A 39 -12.58 -8.50 -12.13
CA SER A 39 -11.50 -8.13 -13.06
C SER A 39 -10.85 -6.83 -12.60
N LEU A 40 -9.52 -6.86 -12.40
CA LEU A 40 -8.72 -5.70 -11.97
C LEU A 40 -8.08 -4.95 -13.15
N ARG A 41 -8.48 -5.25 -14.38
CA ARG A 41 -7.87 -4.70 -15.59
C ARG A 41 -8.36 -3.30 -15.89
N GLU A 42 -7.48 -2.33 -16.10
CA GLU A 42 -7.88 -1.04 -16.67
C GLU A 42 -7.92 -1.02 -18.20
N GLU A 43 -7.26 -2.00 -18.82
CA GLU A 43 -7.20 -2.10 -20.27
C GLU A 43 -8.52 -2.69 -20.80
N PRO A 44 -9.14 -2.10 -21.84
CA PRO A 44 -10.29 -2.69 -22.51
C PRO A 44 -9.95 -4.09 -23.05
N VAL A 45 -10.82 -5.05 -22.78
CA VAL A 45 -10.72 -6.44 -23.24
C VAL A 45 -11.91 -6.76 -24.13
N VAL A 46 -11.68 -7.55 -25.17
CA VAL A 46 -12.74 -8.12 -26.01
C VAL A 46 -12.47 -9.61 -26.21
N TYR A 47 -13.52 -10.41 -26.26
CA TYR A 47 -13.43 -11.83 -26.60
C TYR A 47 -13.77 -12.03 -28.07
N ILE A 48 -12.90 -12.68 -28.83
CA ILE A 48 -13.16 -13.10 -30.21
C ILE A 48 -13.05 -14.63 -30.26
N ASN A 49 -14.10 -15.31 -30.74
CA ASN A 49 -14.15 -16.78 -30.78
C ASN A 49 -13.83 -17.44 -29.42
N GLY A 50 -14.19 -16.76 -28.33
CA GLY A 50 -13.94 -17.23 -26.96
C GLY A 50 -12.53 -16.98 -26.41
N ARG A 51 -11.62 -16.37 -27.18
CA ARG A 51 -10.27 -15.97 -26.74
C ARG A 51 -10.22 -14.47 -26.40
N PRO A 52 -9.53 -14.05 -25.34
CA PRO A 52 -9.43 -12.64 -24.97
C PRO A 52 -8.36 -11.91 -25.80
N PHE A 53 -8.66 -10.68 -26.20
CA PHE A 53 -7.79 -9.75 -26.93
C PHE A 53 -7.79 -8.37 -26.25
N VAL A 54 -6.71 -7.62 -26.47
CA VAL A 54 -6.45 -6.30 -25.89
C VAL A 54 -5.73 -5.44 -26.92
N LEU A 55 -5.95 -4.12 -26.90
CA LEU A 55 -5.22 -3.18 -27.74
C LEU A 55 -3.81 -2.91 -27.21
N ARG A 56 -2.86 -2.81 -28.13
CA ARG A 56 -1.44 -2.51 -27.86
C ARG A 56 -0.96 -1.42 -28.80
N ASP A 57 0.08 -0.71 -28.39
CA ASP A 57 0.80 0.18 -29.29
C ASP A 57 1.55 -0.64 -30.34
N VAL A 58 1.53 -0.20 -31.59
CA VAL A 58 2.15 -0.92 -32.71
C VAL A 58 3.68 -0.95 -32.60
N GLU A 59 4.28 0.11 -32.07
CA GLU A 59 5.73 0.22 -31.87
C GLU A 59 6.17 -0.50 -30.57
N MET A 60 5.27 -0.61 -29.58
CA MET A 60 5.53 -1.26 -28.29
C MET A 60 4.45 -2.30 -27.91
N PRO A 61 4.34 -3.43 -28.65
CA PRO A 61 3.24 -4.38 -28.48
C PRO A 61 3.23 -5.12 -27.14
N PHE A 62 4.38 -5.15 -26.43
CA PHE A 62 4.51 -5.77 -25.11
C PHE A 62 4.10 -4.83 -23.95
N SER A 63 3.88 -3.54 -24.22
CA SER A 63 3.52 -2.54 -23.20
C SER A 63 2.00 -2.35 -23.14
N ASN A 64 1.44 -2.20 -21.93
CA ASN A 64 0.01 -1.90 -21.76
C ASN A 64 -0.27 -0.44 -22.15
N LEU A 65 -1.41 -0.19 -22.79
CA LEU A 65 -1.94 1.17 -22.95
C LEU A 65 -2.50 1.62 -21.60
N GLU A 66 -1.85 2.60 -20.97
CA GLU A 66 -2.24 3.12 -19.67
C GLU A 66 -3.17 4.33 -19.80
N TYR A 67 -4.28 4.32 -19.06
CA TYR A 67 -5.21 5.46 -18.99
C TYR A 67 -5.20 6.14 -17.60
N THR A 68 -4.67 5.47 -16.58
CA THR A 68 -4.50 5.92 -15.19
C THR A 68 -5.74 6.55 -14.54
N GLY A 69 -6.42 5.78 -13.67
CA GLY A 69 -7.57 6.28 -12.90
C GLY A 69 -8.89 6.36 -13.67
N ILE A 70 -8.99 5.59 -14.75
CA ILE A 70 -10.24 5.35 -15.48
C ILE A 70 -11.22 4.57 -14.60
N ASN A 71 -12.52 4.87 -14.68
CA ASN A 71 -13.54 4.16 -13.92
C ASN A 71 -14.17 3.02 -14.73
N ARG A 72 -14.96 2.17 -14.04
CA ARG A 72 -15.64 1.02 -14.64
C ARG A 72 -16.45 1.40 -15.88
N ASP A 73 -17.37 2.35 -15.76
CA ASP A 73 -18.29 2.73 -16.82
C ASP A 73 -17.55 3.14 -18.08
N ARG A 74 -16.45 3.89 -17.93
CA ARG A 74 -15.64 4.33 -19.06
C ARG A 74 -14.91 3.18 -19.74
N VAL A 75 -14.38 2.23 -18.97
CA VAL A 75 -13.73 1.03 -19.53
C VAL A 75 -14.75 0.18 -20.29
N GLU A 76 -15.91 -0.09 -19.70
CA GLU A 76 -16.96 -0.89 -20.36
C GLU A 76 -17.51 -0.21 -21.62
N GLN A 77 -17.63 1.13 -21.63
CA GLN A 77 -17.95 1.90 -22.85
C GLN A 77 -16.87 1.81 -23.93
N MET A 78 -15.59 1.70 -23.54
CA MET A 78 -14.50 1.48 -24.50
C MET A 78 -14.54 0.06 -25.05
N GLU A 79 -14.89 -0.94 -24.23
CA GLU A 79 -15.05 -2.34 -24.67
C GLU A 79 -16.22 -2.50 -25.65
N ALA A 80 -17.34 -1.83 -25.39
CA ALA A 80 -18.48 -1.81 -26.29
C ALA A 80 -18.13 -1.19 -27.66
N ARG A 81 -17.47 -0.02 -27.65
CA ARG A 81 -17.00 0.62 -28.88
C ARG A 81 -15.95 -0.20 -29.61
N LEU A 82 -15.02 -0.83 -28.88
CA LEU A 82 -14.03 -1.73 -29.48
C LEU A 82 -14.70 -2.91 -30.20
N LYS A 83 -15.75 -3.49 -29.61
CA LYS A 83 -16.56 -4.52 -30.27
C LYS A 83 -17.20 -3.99 -31.57
N GLU A 84 -17.78 -2.79 -31.55
CA GLU A 84 -18.35 -2.16 -32.75
C GLU A 84 -17.29 -1.91 -33.83
N ASP A 85 -16.13 -1.36 -33.44
CA ASP A 85 -15.00 -1.10 -34.35
C ASP A 85 -14.52 -2.38 -35.04
N ILE A 86 -14.37 -3.48 -34.28
CA ILE A 86 -13.99 -4.79 -34.81
C ILE A 86 -15.00 -5.28 -35.86
N LEU A 87 -16.29 -5.17 -35.56
CA LEU A 87 -17.34 -5.63 -36.49
C LEU A 87 -17.40 -4.76 -37.75
N MET A 88 -17.23 -3.44 -37.62
CA MET A 88 -17.17 -2.51 -38.75
C MET A 88 -15.95 -2.75 -39.64
N GLU A 89 -14.78 -2.97 -39.04
CA GLU A 89 -13.57 -3.30 -39.79
C GLU A 89 -13.71 -4.66 -40.48
N ALA A 90 -14.21 -5.67 -39.77
CA ALA A 90 -14.36 -7.01 -40.34
C ALA A 90 -15.32 -7.07 -41.52
N ALA A 91 -16.36 -6.23 -41.54
CA ALA A 91 -17.26 -6.10 -42.68
C ALA A 91 -16.51 -5.66 -43.97
N ARG A 92 -15.40 -4.91 -43.85
CA ARG A 92 -14.56 -4.49 -44.97
C ARG A 92 -13.66 -5.62 -45.49
N TYR A 93 -13.30 -6.58 -44.64
CA TYR A 93 -12.37 -7.66 -44.95
C TYR A 93 -13.04 -9.03 -45.03
N GLY A 94 -14.31 -9.07 -45.46
CA GLY A 94 -15.04 -10.33 -45.70
C GLY A 94 -15.31 -11.12 -44.41
N ASN A 95 -15.74 -10.41 -43.35
CA ASN A 95 -16.00 -10.94 -42.01
C ASN A 95 -14.74 -11.50 -41.34
N LYS A 96 -13.61 -10.82 -41.51
CA LYS A 96 -12.34 -11.16 -40.86
C LYS A 96 -11.70 -9.93 -40.24
N ILE A 97 -11.06 -10.10 -39.08
CA ILE A 97 -10.26 -9.07 -38.42
C ILE A 97 -8.82 -9.55 -38.34
N LEU A 98 -7.86 -8.64 -38.52
CA LEU A 98 -6.46 -8.95 -38.30
C LEU A 98 -6.19 -8.92 -36.79
N VAL A 99 -5.62 -9.99 -36.26
CA VAL A 99 -5.15 -10.07 -34.87
C VAL A 99 -3.69 -10.46 -34.85
N THR A 100 -2.98 -10.06 -33.82
CA THR A 100 -1.59 -10.47 -33.59
C THR A 100 -1.54 -11.37 -32.35
N ASP A 101 -1.02 -12.57 -32.52
CA ASP A 101 -0.82 -13.55 -31.44
C ASP A 101 0.66 -13.62 -31.03
N GLU A 102 0.90 -13.84 -29.75
CA GLU A 102 2.24 -14.10 -29.20
C GLU A 102 2.45 -15.61 -29.05
N LEU A 103 3.45 -16.16 -29.73
CA LEU A 103 3.86 -17.56 -29.60
C LEU A 103 4.63 -17.79 -28.30
N ALA A 104 4.79 -19.07 -27.92
CA ALA A 104 5.47 -19.45 -26.67
C ALA A 104 6.96 -19.01 -26.60
N ASP A 105 7.57 -18.72 -27.75
CA ASP A 105 8.94 -18.19 -27.86
C ASP A 105 8.99 -16.66 -27.89
N GLY A 106 7.84 -15.98 -27.74
CA GLY A 106 7.70 -14.53 -27.74
C GLY A 106 7.60 -13.90 -29.13
N GLN A 107 7.53 -14.70 -30.21
CA GLN A 107 7.34 -14.17 -31.56
C GLN A 107 5.90 -13.73 -31.77
N MET A 108 5.72 -12.57 -32.41
CA MET A 108 4.42 -12.05 -32.80
C MET A 108 4.03 -12.54 -34.20
N VAL A 109 2.82 -13.05 -34.35
CA VAL A 109 2.28 -13.59 -35.61
C VAL A 109 0.94 -12.97 -35.92
N ASP A 110 0.83 -12.38 -37.10
CA ASP A 110 -0.41 -11.78 -37.59
C ASP A 110 -1.30 -12.85 -38.27
N LEU A 111 -2.56 -12.89 -37.86
CA LEU A 111 -3.55 -13.87 -38.30
C LEU A 111 -4.88 -13.19 -38.65
N TRP A 112 -5.52 -13.67 -39.71
CA TRP A 112 -6.88 -13.27 -40.05
C TRP A 112 -7.89 -14.16 -39.32
N GLU A 113 -8.56 -13.59 -38.32
CA GLU A 113 -9.60 -14.27 -37.56
C GLU A 113 -10.98 -14.01 -38.16
N ARG A 114 -11.78 -15.06 -38.34
CA ARG A 114 -13.17 -14.91 -38.81
C ARG A 114 -14.04 -14.43 -37.67
N VAL A 115 -14.88 -13.44 -37.93
CA VAL A 115 -15.77 -12.86 -36.93
C VAL A 115 -17.19 -12.73 -37.42
N SER A 116 -18.14 -12.84 -36.49
CA SER A 116 -19.56 -12.55 -36.62
C SER A 116 -20.02 -11.77 -35.39
N CYS A 117 -21.25 -11.27 -35.40
CA CYS A 117 -21.83 -10.58 -34.24
C CYS A 117 -21.82 -11.45 -32.97
N ASP A 118 -21.97 -12.77 -33.11
CA ASP A 118 -21.99 -13.71 -31.98
C ASP A 118 -20.59 -14.13 -31.51
N SER A 119 -19.56 -13.94 -32.34
CA SER A 119 -18.19 -14.34 -31.99
C SER A 119 -17.44 -13.29 -31.18
N VAL A 120 -17.86 -12.03 -31.24
CA VAL A 120 -17.21 -10.89 -30.58
C VAL A 120 -18.03 -10.46 -29.37
N LYS A 121 -17.44 -10.53 -28.17
CA LYS A 121 -18.13 -10.25 -26.90
C LYS A 121 -17.33 -9.37 -25.98
N THR A 122 -17.99 -8.46 -25.28
CA THR A 122 -17.39 -7.77 -24.14
C THR A 122 -17.31 -8.72 -22.94
N PRO A 123 -16.43 -8.47 -21.96
CA PRO A 123 -16.39 -9.25 -20.72
C PRO A 123 -17.75 -9.29 -20.01
N LEU A 124 -18.47 -8.16 -19.97
CA LEU A 124 -19.80 -8.08 -19.34
C LEU A 124 -20.79 -9.05 -20.01
N GLU A 125 -20.89 -9.02 -21.34
CA GLU A 125 -21.75 -9.92 -22.12
C GLU A 125 -21.40 -11.40 -21.87
N VAL A 126 -20.11 -11.72 -21.74
CA VAL A 126 -19.67 -13.10 -21.41
C VAL A 126 -20.23 -13.57 -20.08
N TYR A 127 -20.16 -12.75 -19.02
CA TYR A 127 -20.68 -13.14 -17.70
C TYR A 127 -22.21 -13.16 -17.65
N GLU A 128 -22.89 -12.23 -18.32
CA GLU A 128 -24.36 -12.25 -18.44
C GLU A 128 -24.84 -13.55 -19.13
N GLU A 129 -24.17 -13.97 -20.20
CA GLU A 129 -24.48 -15.25 -20.85
C GLU A 129 -24.22 -16.46 -19.95
N LEU A 130 -23.17 -16.42 -19.12
CA LEU A 130 -22.90 -17.49 -18.16
C LEU A 130 -23.98 -17.57 -17.09
N GLN A 131 -24.48 -16.43 -16.61
CA GLN A 131 -25.61 -16.37 -15.69
C GLN A 131 -26.88 -16.98 -16.31
N LEU A 132 -27.18 -16.65 -17.58
CA LEU A 132 -28.29 -17.24 -18.33
C LEU A 132 -28.14 -18.77 -18.50
N LYS A 133 -26.90 -19.26 -18.66
CA LYS A 133 -26.56 -20.69 -18.69
C LYS A 133 -26.62 -21.37 -17.31
N GLY A 134 -27.02 -20.65 -16.26
CA GLY A 134 -27.24 -21.19 -14.92
C GLY A 134 -26.00 -21.24 -14.02
N TYR A 135 -24.94 -20.51 -14.36
CA TYR A 135 -23.83 -20.31 -13.43
C TYR A 135 -24.17 -19.25 -12.39
N LEU A 136 -23.80 -19.49 -11.13
CA LEU A 136 -24.01 -18.59 -9.99
C LEU A 136 -22.81 -17.65 -9.85
N VAL A 137 -22.58 -16.81 -10.86
CA VAL A 137 -21.44 -15.87 -10.90
C VAL A 137 -21.94 -14.43 -11.03
N ASP A 138 -21.44 -13.55 -10.18
CA ASP A 138 -21.61 -12.10 -10.28
C ASP A 138 -20.29 -11.50 -10.80
N TYR A 139 -20.34 -10.59 -11.78
CA TYR A 139 -19.15 -9.97 -12.38
C TYR A 139 -18.99 -8.51 -11.94
N GLU A 140 -17.77 -8.14 -11.61
CA GLU A 140 -17.37 -6.78 -11.27
C GLU A 140 -16.08 -6.39 -11.97
N ARG A 141 -15.99 -5.11 -12.37
CA ARG A 141 -14.81 -4.51 -12.98
C ARG A 141 -14.28 -3.39 -12.09
N VAL A 142 -13.03 -3.52 -11.62
CA VAL A 142 -12.32 -2.51 -10.83
C VAL A 142 -11.01 -2.15 -11.53
N PRO A 143 -11.01 -1.13 -12.41
CA PRO A 143 -9.84 -0.77 -13.21
C PRO A 143 -8.63 -0.32 -12.37
N ILE A 144 -7.59 -1.16 -12.27
CA ILE A 144 -6.33 -0.79 -11.60
C ILE A 144 -5.21 -0.76 -12.65
N THR A 145 -4.43 0.33 -12.63
CA THR A 145 -3.27 0.50 -13.50
C THR A 145 -2.24 -0.58 -13.24
N ASP A 146 -1.71 -1.15 -14.32
CA ASP A 146 -0.73 -2.22 -14.22
C ASP A 146 0.53 -1.75 -13.49
N GLU A 147 1.12 -2.64 -12.70
CA GLU A 147 2.32 -2.40 -11.90
C GLU A 147 2.27 -1.25 -10.86
N LYS A 148 1.20 -0.44 -10.80
CA LYS A 148 1.01 0.65 -9.81
C LYS A 148 0.26 0.20 -8.55
N SER A 149 0.36 1.00 -7.48
CA SER A 149 -0.49 0.79 -6.29
C SER A 149 -1.96 1.08 -6.62
N PRO A 150 -2.94 0.30 -6.09
CA PRO A 150 -4.34 0.72 -6.10
C PRO A 150 -4.48 2.09 -5.42
N LYS A 151 -5.37 2.91 -5.96
CA LYS A 151 -5.78 4.18 -5.34
C LYS A 151 -6.77 3.89 -4.20
N GLU A 152 -6.96 4.84 -3.32
CA GLU A 152 -7.83 4.71 -2.14
C GLU A 152 -9.27 4.35 -2.53
N MET A 153 -9.79 4.98 -3.60
CA MET A 153 -11.11 4.68 -4.13
C MET A 153 -11.25 3.23 -4.63
N ASP A 154 -10.15 2.60 -5.10
CA ASP A 154 -10.18 1.21 -5.53
C ASP A 154 -10.41 0.28 -4.32
N PHE A 155 -9.81 0.61 -3.16
CA PHE A 155 -10.08 -0.11 -1.92
C PHE A 155 -11.54 0.06 -1.50
N ASP A 156 -12.11 1.25 -1.63
CA ASP A 156 -13.52 1.51 -1.28
C ASP A 156 -14.50 0.72 -2.14
N ILE A 157 -14.27 0.67 -3.45
CA ILE A 157 -15.06 -0.14 -4.38
C ILE A 157 -14.97 -1.62 -3.99
N LEU A 158 -13.77 -2.13 -3.71
CA LEU A 158 -13.56 -3.52 -3.31
C LEU A 158 -14.23 -3.83 -1.97
N VAL A 159 -14.09 -2.98 -0.95
CA VAL A 159 -14.73 -3.15 0.37
C VAL A 159 -16.24 -3.20 0.22
N ASN A 160 -16.82 -2.28 -0.55
CA ASN A 160 -18.27 -2.24 -0.77
C ASN A 160 -18.76 -3.56 -1.39
N LYS A 161 -18.11 -4.03 -2.46
CA LYS A 161 -18.50 -5.28 -3.14
C LYS A 161 -18.29 -6.52 -2.26
N LEU A 162 -17.17 -6.60 -1.55
CA LEU A 162 -16.84 -7.73 -0.69
C LEU A 162 -17.68 -7.79 0.59
N SER A 163 -18.13 -6.65 1.11
CA SER A 163 -18.99 -6.61 2.31
C SER A 163 -20.44 -7.01 1.99
N GLN A 164 -20.94 -6.69 0.80
CA GLN A 164 -22.26 -7.11 0.32
C GLN A 164 -22.34 -8.62 0.02
N ALA A 165 -21.23 -9.25 -0.34
CA ALA A 165 -21.20 -10.70 -0.61
C ALA A 165 -21.43 -11.53 0.67
N ASP A 166 -22.13 -12.67 0.54
CA ASP A 166 -22.23 -13.66 1.63
C ASP A 166 -20.84 -14.18 2.02
N ILE A 167 -20.66 -14.54 3.29
CA ILE A 167 -19.37 -15.03 3.79
C ILE A 167 -18.94 -16.36 3.14
N ARG A 168 -19.88 -17.08 2.51
CA ARG A 168 -19.63 -18.30 1.74
C ARG A 168 -19.42 -18.08 0.25
N THR A 169 -19.55 -16.85 -0.24
CA THR A 169 -19.23 -16.53 -1.64
C THR A 169 -17.74 -16.75 -1.88
N GLU A 170 -17.42 -17.44 -2.96
CA GLU A 170 -16.06 -17.63 -3.47
C GLU A 170 -15.68 -16.40 -4.31
N VAL A 171 -14.55 -15.78 -4.01
CA VAL A 171 -14.11 -14.55 -4.70
C VAL A 171 -12.96 -14.89 -5.63
N ILE A 172 -13.08 -14.50 -6.90
CA ILE A 172 -12.05 -14.73 -7.92
C ILE A 172 -11.55 -13.39 -8.41
N PHE A 173 -10.24 -13.19 -8.40
CA PHE A 173 -9.60 -12.04 -9.02
C PHE A 173 -8.89 -12.45 -10.30
N ASN A 174 -8.94 -11.58 -11.31
CA ASN A 174 -8.08 -11.74 -12.47
C ASN A 174 -7.47 -10.40 -12.94
N CYS A 175 -6.30 -10.50 -13.56
CA CYS A 175 -5.69 -9.44 -14.35
C CYS A 175 -5.14 -10.05 -15.65
N GLN A 176 -4.13 -9.44 -16.29
CA GLN A 176 -3.48 -10.03 -17.46
C GLN A 176 -2.81 -11.37 -17.10
N MET A 177 -1.76 -11.33 -16.25
CA MET A 177 -0.94 -12.51 -15.93
C MET A 177 -1.35 -13.26 -14.66
N GLY A 178 -2.35 -12.77 -13.92
CA GLY A 178 -2.71 -13.36 -12.62
C GLY A 178 -1.66 -13.11 -11.53
N ARG A 179 -0.83 -12.08 -11.68
CA ARG A 179 0.33 -11.78 -10.82
C ARG A 179 0.11 -10.56 -9.92
N GLY A 180 0.65 -9.39 -10.24
CA GLY A 180 0.66 -8.22 -9.34
C GLY A 180 -0.73 -7.74 -8.88
N ARG A 181 -1.57 -7.30 -9.82
CA ARG A 181 -2.94 -6.83 -9.52
C ARG A 181 -3.78 -7.92 -8.85
N THR A 182 -3.76 -9.13 -9.40
CA THR A 182 -4.53 -10.28 -8.88
C THR A 182 -4.15 -10.61 -7.44
N THR A 183 -2.86 -10.79 -7.13
CA THR A 183 -2.40 -11.03 -5.76
C THR A 183 -2.82 -9.89 -4.83
N THR A 184 -2.79 -8.64 -5.29
CA THR A 184 -3.21 -7.48 -4.50
C THR A 184 -4.69 -7.55 -4.12
N GLY A 185 -5.57 -7.85 -5.09
CA GLY A 185 -6.99 -8.09 -4.82
C GLY A 185 -7.23 -9.25 -3.86
N MET A 186 -6.47 -10.35 -4.01
CA MET A 186 -6.55 -11.50 -3.11
C MET A 186 -6.15 -11.14 -1.67
N VAL A 187 -5.11 -10.32 -1.48
CA VAL A 187 -4.68 -9.84 -0.17
C VAL A 187 -5.78 -8.97 0.45
N ILE A 188 -6.35 -8.03 -0.30
CA ILE A 188 -7.45 -7.15 0.15
C ILE A 188 -8.66 -7.98 0.58
N ALA A 189 -9.11 -8.90 -0.27
CA ALA A 189 -10.26 -9.76 0.05
C ALA A 189 -10.02 -10.67 1.24
N THR A 190 -8.80 -11.20 1.39
CA THR A 190 -8.42 -12.02 2.54
C THR A 190 -8.41 -11.20 3.83
N LEU A 191 -7.92 -9.96 3.80
CA LEU A 191 -7.95 -9.05 4.95
C LEU A 191 -9.41 -8.74 5.36
N VAL A 192 -10.27 -8.41 4.40
CA VAL A 192 -11.71 -8.19 4.64
C VAL A 192 -12.37 -9.44 5.22
N TYR A 193 -12.13 -10.61 4.63
CA TYR A 193 -12.69 -11.88 5.09
C TYR A 193 -12.27 -12.21 6.53
N LEU A 194 -10.97 -12.12 6.83
CA LEU A 194 -10.44 -12.36 8.18
C LEU A 194 -11.04 -11.41 9.21
N ASN A 195 -11.29 -10.16 8.82
CA ASN A 195 -11.98 -9.20 9.70
C ASN A 195 -13.43 -9.62 9.96
N ARG A 196 -14.19 -9.98 8.90
CA ARG A 196 -15.60 -10.41 9.00
C ARG A 196 -15.79 -11.64 9.89
N ILE A 197 -14.86 -12.60 9.86
CA ILE A 197 -14.91 -13.79 10.73
C ILE A 197 -14.25 -13.59 12.11
N GLY A 198 -13.75 -12.39 12.40
CA GLY A 198 -13.08 -12.07 13.67
C GLY A 198 -11.70 -12.71 13.87
N ALA A 199 -11.06 -13.17 12.79
CA ALA A 199 -9.75 -13.83 12.79
C ALA A 199 -8.60 -12.91 12.34
N SER A 200 -8.75 -11.59 12.49
CA SER A 200 -7.74 -10.61 12.06
C SER A 200 -6.44 -10.69 12.87
N GLY A 201 -6.48 -11.17 14.11
CA GLY A 201 -5.31 -11.25 14.99
C GLY A 201 -4.77 -9.90 15.48
N ILE A 202 -5.54 -8.82 15.28
CA ILE A 202 -5.33 -7.50 15.88
C ILE A 202 -6.19 -7.44 17.16
N PRO A 203 -5.60 -7.24 18.36
CA PRO A 203 -6.34 -7.12 19.61
C PRO A 203 -7.38 -6.01 19.52
N ARG A 204 -8.62 -6.32 19.94
CA ARG A 204 -9.75 -5.39 19.94
C ARG A 204 -9.65 -4.50 21.19
N THR A 205 -8.83 -3.46 21.16
CA THR A 205 -8.70 -2.54 22.28
C THR A 205 -9.57 -1.31 22.07
N ASN A 206 -10.54 -1.09 22.98
CA ASN A 206 -11.25 0.20 23.11
C ASN A 206 -10.41 1.22 23.91
N SER A 207 -9.16 0.91 24.21
CA SER A 207 -8.29 1.71 25.06
C SER A 207 -7.42 2.62 24.20
N ILE A 208 -7.92 3.84 24.01
CA ILE A 208 -7.09 5.01 23.70
C ILE A 208 -5.90 5.00 24.68
N GLY A 209 -4.68 4.95 24.13
CA GLY A 209 -3.45 5.22 24.89
C GLY A 209 -2.91 4.13 25.82
N ARG A 210 -3.18 2.83 25.56
CA ARG A 210 -2.39 1.75 26.18
C ARG A 210 -1.45 1.09 25.18
N VAL A 211 -0.16 1.35 25.41
CA VAL A 211 1.00 0.68 24.80
C VAL A 211 0.82 -0.84 24.89
N SER A 212 0.93 -1.50 23.74
CA SER A 212 0.81 -2.96 23.60
C SER A 212 2.02 -3.63 24.25
N GLU A 213 1.83 -4.47 25.27
CA GLU A 213 2.90 -5.28 25.89
C GLU A 213 3.37 -6.45 25.00
N SER A 214 3.30 -6.35 23.67
CA SER A 214 3.89 -7.37 22.79
C SER A 214 5.39 -7.14 22.61
N GLY A 215 6.11 -7.31 23.71
CA GLY A 215 7.54 -7.51 23.72
C GLY A 215 7.92 -8.88 23.13
N SER A 216 9.14 -8.93 22.57
CA SER A 216 9.90 -10.11 22.16
C SER A 216 9.42 -10.85 20.89
N ASN A 217 10.00 -10.47 19.75
CA ASN A 217 10.59 -11.38 18.74
C ASN A 217 11.23 -10.60 17.56
N VAL A 218 11.83 -9.44 17.83
CA VAL A 218 12.66 -8.76 16.82
C VAL A 218 14.07 -9.31 16.95
N THR A 219 14.43 -10.25 16.09
CA THR A 219 15.81 -10.75 15.96
C THR A 219 16.76 -9.58 15.71
N ASP A 220 17.81 -9.44 16.52
CA ASP A 220 18.94 -8.51 16.41
C ASP A 220 19.47 -8.44 14.97
N ASN A 221 18.97 -7.49 14.17
CA ASN A 221 19.38 -7.38 12.79
C ASN A 221 19.73 -5.96 12.41
N LEU A 222 20.92 -5.83 11.84
CA LEU A 222 21.49 -4.57 11.37
C LEU A 222 20.49 -3.87 10.41
N PRO A 223 20.28 -2.54 10.52
CA PRO A 223 19.32 -1.71 9.78
C PRO A 223 19.23 -1.83 8.24
N ASN A 224 20.07 -2.64 7.60
CA ASN A 224 20.16 -2.82 6.16
C ASN A 224 20.57 -4.26 5.78
N SER A 225 20.31 -5.23 6.65
CA SER A 225 20.58 -6.64 6.36
C SER A 225 19.65 -7.13 5.25
N LYS A 226 20.13 -8.12 4.47
CA LYS A 226 19.28 -8.79 3.46
C LYS A 226 17.99 -9.36 4.08
N GLU A 227 18.04 -9.72 5.36
CA GLU A 227 16.93 -10.31 6.09
C GLU A 227 15.90 -9.26 6.53
N ALA A 228 16.34 -8.08 6.99
CA ALA A 228 15.46 -6.94 7.28
C ALA A 228 14.71 -6.47 6.02
N ILE A 229 15.40 -6.45 4.87
CA ILE A 229 14.79 -6.13 3.57
C ILE A 229 13.71 -7.13 3.20
N ARG A 230 13.95 -8.44 3.37
CA ARG A 230 12.93 -9.48 3.14
C ARG A 230 11.74 -9.38 4.11
N ARG A 231 11.96 -8.90 5.33
CA ARG A 231 10.91 -8.58 6.31
C ARG A 231 10.12 -7.29 5.99
N GLY A 232 10.45 -6.60 4.90
CA GLY A 232 9.76 -5.37 4.51
C GLY A 232 10.10 -4.17 5.39
N GLU A 233 11.23 -4.21 6.11
CA GLU A 233 11.65 -3.14 7.01
C GLU A 233 12.32 -2.01 6.22
N TYR A 234 11.52 -1.25 5.48
CA TYR A 234 11.96 -0.04 4.76
C TYR A 234 11.71 1.22 5.60
N THR A 235 12.47 2.29 5.36
CA THR A 235 12.38 3.55 6.14
C THR A 235 10.97 4.15 6.13
N VAL A 236 10.31 4.11 4.98
CA VAL A 236 8.92 4.57 4.84
C VAL A 236 7.95 3.70 5.66
N ILE A 237 8.13 2.37 5.67
CA ILE A 237 7.29 1.42 6.40
C ILE A 237 7.52 1.53 7.92
N ARG A 238 8.77 1.66 8.36
CA ARG A 238 9.10 1.88 9.78
C ARG A 238 8.50 3.18 10.30
N SER A 239 8.54 4.24 9.49
CA SER A 239 7.93 5.52 9.85
C SER A 239 6.41 5.41 9.91
N LEU A 240 5.79 4.69 8.97
CA LEU A 240 4.36 4.39 9.00
C LEU A 240 3.95 3.70 10.30
N ILE A 241 4.55 2.55 10.62
CA ILE A 241 4.10 1.74 11.78
C ILE A 241 4.32 2.43 13.13
N ARG A 242 5.20 3.45 13.19
CA ARG A 242 5.40 4.29 14.37
C ARG A 242 4.30 5.36 14.52
N VAL A 243 3.89 5.96 13.41
CA VAL A 243 2.91 7.06 13.41
C VAL A 243 1.47 6.51 13.42
N LEU A 244 1.24 5.39 12.74
CA LEU A 244 -0.06 4.77 12.64
C LEU A 244 -0.36 3.92 13.89
N GLU A 245 -1.38 4.31 14.64
CA GLU A 245 -1.92 3.52 15.75
C GLU A 245 -2.34 2.12 15.26
N GLY A 246 -1.85 1.06 15.92
CA GLY A 246 -2.05 -0.33 15.47
C GLY A 246 -1.23 -0.72 14.24
N GLY A 247 -0.28 0.12 13.80
CA GLY A 247 0.53 -0.10 12.59
C GLY A 247 1.42 -1.35 12.66
N VAL A 248 1.93 -1.72 13.84
CA VAL A 248 2.74 -2.93 14.03
C VAL A 248 1.89 -4.19 13.82
N GLU A 249 0.71 -4.25 14.45
CA GLU A 249 -0.25 -5.35 14.28
C GLU A 249 -0.79 -5.42 12.86
N GLY A 250 -1.10 -4.26 12.26
CA GLY A 250 -1.52 -4.15 10.87
C GLY A 250 -0.48 -4.71 9.91
N LYS A 251 0.79 -4.31 10.06
CA LYS A 251 1.91 -4.87 9.27
C LYS A 251 2.02 -6.38 9.43
N ARG A 252 1.99 -6.88 10.67
CA ARG A 252 2.07 -8.32 10.95
C ARG A 252 0.95 -9.10 10.28
N GLN A 253 -0.27 -8.55 10.27
CA GLN A 253 -1.41 -9.17 9.59
C GLN A 253 -1.20 -9.18 8.07
N VAL A 254 -0.80 -8.06 7.49
CA VAL A 254 -0.53 -7.94 6.05
C VAL A 254 0.56 -8.90 5.60
N ASP A 255 1.66 -9.01 6.34
CA ASP A 255 2.76 -9.92 6.02
C ASP A 255 2.29 -11.38 5.95
N LYS A 256 1.49 -11.81 6.94
CA LYS A 256 0.91 -13.15 6.99
C LYS A 256 -0.05 -13.41 5.83
N VAL A 257 -0.84 -12.41 5.43
CA VAL A 257 -1.77 -12.54 4.30
C VAL A 257 -1.02 -12.56 2.97
N ILE A 258 -0.01 -11.72 2.78
CA ILE A 258 0.86 -11.74 1.60
C ILE A 258 1.49 -13.13 1.44
N ASP A 259 1.98 -13.74 2.51
CA ASP A 259 2.59 -15.07 2.46
C ASP A 259 1.57 -16.15 2.06
N LYS A 260 0.31 -16.02 2.50
CA LYS A 260 -0.77 -16.91 2.07
C LYS A 260 -1.17 -16.74 0.61
N CYS A 261 -0.97 -15.55 0.04
CA CYS A 261 -1.28 -15.22 -1.35
C CYS A 261 -0.04 -15.27 -2.28
N ALA A 262 1.07 -15.86 -1.81
CA ALA A 262 2.38 -15.79 -2.48
C ALA A 262 2.57 -16.77 -3.66
N SER A 263 1.57 -17.58 -4.02
CA SER A 263 1.72 -18.68 -5.00
C SER A 263 2.24 -18.21 -6.37
N MET A 264 1.84 -17.02 -6.83
CA MET A 264 2.31 -16.42 -8.09
C MET A 264 3.41 -15.37 -7.88
N GLN A 265 3.27 -14.54 -6.84
CA GLN A 265 4.23 -13.50 -6.50
C GLN A 265 4.05 -13.10 -5.04
N ASN A 266 5.13 -13.07 -4.27
CA ASN A 266 5.15 -12.42 -2.96
C ASN A 266 5.54 -10.95 -3.13
N LEU A 267 4.68 -10.03 -2.66
CA LEU A 267 4.91 -8.59 -2.78
C LEU A 267 6.23 -8.15 -2.11
N ARG A 268 6.53 -8.65 -0.91
CA ARG A 268 7.74 -8.27 -0.16
C ARG A 268 9.01 -8.76 -0.84
N GLU A 269 8.98 -9.97 -1.38
CA GLU A 269 10.10 -10.53 -2.14
C GLU A 269 10.31 -9.80 -3.48
N ALA A 270 9.22 -9.38 -4.15
CA ALA A 270 9.29 -8.58 -5.36
C ALA A 270 9.98 -7.22 -5.10
N ILE A 271 9.59 -6.51 -4.03
CA ILE A 271 10.25 -5.25 -3.61
C ILE A 271 11.75 -5.49 -3.37
N ALA A 272 12.10 -6.56 -2.65
CA ALA A 272 13.50 -6.92 -2.38
C ALA A 272 14.27 -7.24 -3.68
N THR A 273 13.62 -7.87 -4.66
CA THR A 273 14.19 -8.21 -5.96
C THR A 273 14.48 -6.96 -6.78
N TYR A 274 13.52 -6.03 -6.91
CA TYR A 274 13.74 -4.76 -7.60
C TYR A 274 14.86 -3.95 -6.94
N ARG A 275 14.88 -3.88 -5.60
CA ARG A 275 15.98 -3.22 -4.87
C ARG A 275 17.35 -3.80 -5.25
N ASN A 276 17.49 -5.12 -5.26
CA ASN A 276 18.75 -5.77 -5.60
C ASN A 276 19.12 -5.60 -7.08
N SER A 277 18.12 -5.57 -7.97
CA SER A 277 18.30 -5.28 -9.39
C SER A 277 18.87 -3.88 -9.60
N ILE A 278 18.29 -2.86 -8.97
CA ILE A 278 18.73 -1.46 -9.06
C ILE A 278 20.21 -1.32 -8.68
N LEU A 279 20.65 -1.99 -7.60
CA LEU A 279 22.05 -1.94 -7.13
C LEU A 279 23.06 -2.58 -8.09
N ARG A 280 22.61 -3.45 -8.99
CA ARG A 280 23.46 -4.21 -9.92
C ARG A 280 23.30 -3.78 -11.36
N GLN A 281 22.31 -2.95 -11.67
CA GLN A 281 21.96 -2.58 -13.03
C GLN A 281 22.91 -1.48 -13.53
N PRO A 282 23.82 -1.76 -14.50
CA PRO A 282 24.71 -0.73 -15.05
C PRO A 282 23.97 0.26 -15.96
N ASP A 283 22.93 -0.19 -16.65
CA ASP A 283 22.14 0.61 -17.59
C ASP A 283 21.22 1.59 -16.85
N GLU A 284 21.34 2.88 -17.14
CA GLU A 284 20.63 3.94 -16.44
C GLU A 284 19.11 3.90 -16.67
N MET A 285 18.66 3.63 -17.90
CA MET A 285 17.23 3.56 -18.21
C MET A 285 16.57 2.36 -17.52
N LYS A 286 17.22 1.19 -17.55
CA LYS A 286 16.72 -0.01 -16.84
C LYS A 286 16.77 0.17 -15.33
N ARG A 287 17.73 0.93 -14.81
CA ARG A 287 17.82 1.26 -13.39
C ARG A 287 16.66 2.16 -12.97
N GLU A 288 16.37 3.20 -13.75
CA GLU A 288 15.25 4.12 -13.52
C GLU A 288 13.90 3.39 -13.60
N ALA A 289 13.70 2.52 -14.60
CA ALA A 289 12.51 1.69 -14.70
C ALA A 289 12.35 0.77 -13.47
N SER A 290 13.43 0.12 -13.04
CA SER A 290 13.42 -0.73 -11.83
C SER A 290 13.13 0.07 -10.56
N LEU A 291 13.61 1.32 -10.48
CA LEU A 291 13.37 2.24 -9.38
C LEU A 291 11.89 2.63 -9.31
N SER A 292 11.28 2.95 -10.45
CA SER A 292 9.84 3.21 -10.55
C SER A 292 9.02 2.02 -10.02
N PHE A 293 9.29 0.79 -10.49
CA PHE A 293 8.61 -0.40 -9.98
C PHE A 293 8.83 -0.65 -8.48
N PHE A 294 10.06 -0.44 -7.98
CA PHE A 294 10.36 -0.54 -6.55
C PHE A 294 9.49 0.43 -5.73
N MET A 295 9.35 1.67 -6.18
CA MET A 295 8.54 2.69 -5.50
C MET A 295 7.06 2.31 -5.50
N GLU A 296 6.50 1.95 -6.65
CA GLU A 296 5.08 1.57 -6.77
C GLU A 296 4.72 0.35 -5.92
N TYR A 297 5.61 -0.66 -5.86
CA TYR A 297 5.39 -1.84 -5.03
C TYR A 297 5.52 -1.56 -3.54
N LEU A 298 6.47 -0.69 -3.16
CA LEU A 298 6.65 -0.30 -1.76
C LEU A 298 5.49 0.57 -1.28
N GLU A 299 4.95 1.44 -2.14
CA GLU A 299 3.74 2.22 -1.88
C GLU A 299 2.51 1.31 -1.77
N ARG A 300 2.39 0.31 -2.65
CA ARG A 300 1.33 -0.71 -2.54
C ARG A 300 1.38 -1.42 -1.18
N TYR A 301 2.57 -1.82 -0.73
CA TYR A 301 2.74 -2.43 0.58
C TYR A 301 2.37 -1.47 1.73
N TYR A 302 2.74 -0.20 1.61
CA TYR A 302 2.35 0.86 2.55
C TYR A 302 0.82 0.97 2.68
N PHE A 303 0.11 1.09 1.55
CA PHE A 303 -1.35 1.22 1.56
C PHE A 303 -2.06 -0.03 2.09
N LEU A 304 -1.54 -1.23 1.83
CA LEU A 304 -2.08 -2.46 2.41
C LEU A 304 -2.01 -2.47 3.93
N ILE A 305 -0.94 -1.92 4.53
CA ILE A 305 -0.81 -1.77 5.99
C ILE A 305 -1.84 -0.78 6.52
N CYS A 306 -1.96 0.40 5.89
CA CYS A 306 -3.00 1.38 6.23
C CYS A 306 -4.39 0.76 6.15
N PHE A 307 -4.67 0.04 5.08
CA PHE A 307 -5.96 -0.61 4.83
C PHE A 307 -6.28 -1.66 5.91
N ALA A 308 -5.32 -2.48 6.32
CA ALA A 308 -5.51 -3.46 7.39
C ALA A 308 -5.90 -2.81 8.73
N VAL A 309 -5.31 -1.65 9.06
CA VAL A 309 -5.67 -0.87 10.25
C VAL A 309 -7.04 -0.22 10.09
N TYR A 310 -7.34 0.34 8.92
CA TYR A 310 -8.63 0.94 8.59
C TYR A 310 -9.79 -0.05 8.80
N ILE A 311 -9.76 -1.23 8.16
CA ILE A 311 -10.85 -2.21 8.28
C ILE A 311 -11.02 -2.73 9.72
N HIS A 312 -9.97 -2.63 10.55
CA HIS A 312 -10.04 -2.99 11.96
C HIS A 312 -10.69 -1.90 12.83
N SER A 313 -10.31 -0.64 12.59
CA SER A 313 -10.81 0.53 13.32
C SER A 313 -12.26 0.87 12.94
N GLU A 314 -12.59 0.83 11.65
CA GLU A 314 -13.90 1.22 11.12
C GLU A 314 -14.78 0.00 10.82
N ARG A 315 -15.24 -0.72 11.86
CA ARG A 315 -16.09 -1.92 11.67
C ARG A 315 -17.37 -1.66 10.88
N ALA A 316 -17.90 -0.44 10.99
CA ALA A 316 -19.08 0.00 10.25
C ALA A 316 -18.86 -0.09 8.73
N ALA A 317 -17.62 0.05 8.25
CA ALA A 317 -17.29 -0.07 6.83
C ALA A 317 -17.61 -1.46 6.23
N LEU A 318 -17.73 -2.49 7.07
CA LEU A 318 -18.07 -3.86 6.65
C LEU A 318 -19.55 -4.22 6.85
N HIS A 319 -20.37 -3.29 7.36
CA HIS A 319 -21.79 -3.50 7.64
C HIS A 319 -22.62 -2.66 6.67
N SER A 320 -23.41 -3.31 5.81
CA SER A 320 -24.20 -2.67 4.76
C SER A 320 -25.33 -1.74 5.25
N SER A 321 -25.54 -1.62 6.57
CA SER A 321 -26.73 -1.01 7.17
C SER A 321 -26.49 0.28 7.96
N SER A 322 -25.25 0.79 8.05
CA SER A 322 -24.95 2.03 8.79
C SER A 322 -24.64 3.20 7.85
N SER A 323 -25.45 4.26 7.92
CA SER A 323 -25.30 5.52 7.17
C SER A 323 -24.09 6.37 7.58
N ASN A 324 -23.36 5.98 8.62
CA ASN A 324 -22.23 6.72 9.21
C ASN A 324 -20.93 5.91 9.14
N HIS A 325 -20.58 5.34 7.99
CA HIS A 325 -19.27 4.69 7.82
C HIS A 325 -18.31 5.64 7.09
N THR A 326 -17.08 5.71 7.58
CA THR A 326 -15.99 6.45 6.94
C THR A 326 -15.39 5.57 5.85
N SER A 327 -15.23 6.06 4.63
CA SER A 327 -14.53 5.34 3.54
C SER A 327 -13.02 5.25 3.82
N PHE A 328 -12.30 4.35 3.17
CA PHE A 328 -10.84 4.29 3.25
C PHE A 328 -10.22 5.58 2.71
N ALA A 329 -10.75 6.12 1.61
CA ALA A 329 -10.32 7.41 1.08
C ALA A 329 -10.48 8.54 2.10
N ASP A 330 -11.63 8.64 2.78
CA ASP A 330 -11.87 9.66 3.80
C ASP A 330 -11.01 9.42 5.05
N TRP A 331 -10.81 8.17 5.45
CA TRP A 331 -9.96 7.78 6.57
C TRP A 331 -8.49 8.15 6.33
N MET A 332 -8.00 7.94 5.11
CA MET A 332 -6.66 8.38 4.69
C MET A 332 -6.58 9.91 4.62
N LYS A 333 -7.58 10.57 4.04
CA LYS A 333 -7.64 12.04 3.91
C LYS A 333 -7.64 12.75 5.27
N ALA A 334 -8.26 12.16 6.29
CA ALA A 334 -8.24 12.65 7.66
C ALA A 334 -6.87 12.52 8.35
N ARG A 335 -5.89 11.87 7.70
CA ARG A 335 -4.54 11.57 8.23
C ARG A 335 -3.45 12.09 7.29
N PRO A 336 -3.32 13.42 7.11
CA PRO A 336 -2.34 14.02 6.19
C PRO A 336 -0.88 13.64 6.51
N GLU A 337 -0.58 13.28 7.76
CA GLU A 337 0.73 12.79 8.19
C GLU A 337 1.15 11.52 7.43
N LEU A 338 0.21 10.65 7.04
CA LEU A 338 0.51 9.44 6.28
C LEU A 338 0.99 9.78 4.85
N TYR A 339 0.32 10.71 4.18
CA TYR A 339 0.76 11.20 2.87
C TYR A 339 2.11 11.95 2.95
N SER A 340 2.35 12.68 4.03
CA SER A 340 3.63 13.35 4.28
C SER A 340 4.79 12.34 4.36
N ILE A 341 4.57 11.19 5.01
CA ILE A 341 5.55 10.10 5.08
C ILE A 341 5.89 9.57 3.68
N ILE A 342 4.88 9.22 2.86
CA ILE A 342 5.11 8.72 1.49
C ILE A 342 5.86 9.77 0.67
N ARG A 343 5.38 11.02 0.67
CA ARG A 343 5.97 12.10 -0.10
C ARG A 343 7.44 12.27 0.25
N ARG A 344 7.75 12.45 1.54
CA ARG A 344 9.10 12.75 2.02
C ARG A 344 10.07 11.57 1.95
N LEU A 345 9.60 10.35 2.24
CA LEU A 345 10.49 9.19 2.42
C LEU A 345 10.50 8.22 1.24
N LEU A 346 9.55 8.33 0.32
CA LEU A 346 9.48 7.49 -0.88
C LEU A 346 9.62 8.31 -2.16
N ARG A 347 8.82 9.39 -2.32
CA ARG A 347 8.74 10.13 -3.59
C ARG A 347 9.77 11.26 -3.74
N SER A 348 10.17 11.94 -2.66
CA SER A 348 11.10 13.09 -2.72
C SER A 348 12.57 12.70 -2.88
N ASP A 349 12.98 11.52 -2.41
CA ASP A 349 14.34 11.00 -2.57
C ASP A 349 14.32 9.46 -2.68
N PRO A 350 14.01 8.93 -3.87
CA PRO A 350 13.90 7.49 -4.11
C PRO A 350 15.17 6.71 -3.79
N MET A 351 16.34 7.33 -4.01
CA MET A 351 17.64 6.70 -3.75
C MET A 351 17.88 6.52 -2.25
N ARG A 352 17.47 7.48 -1.43
CA ARG A 352 17.49 7.32 0.04
C ARG A 352 16.48 6.28 0.51
N ALA A 353 15.33 6.14 -0.16
CA ALA A 353 14.34 5.10 0.14
C ALA A 353 14.89 3.67 -0.02
N LEU A 354 15.87 3.47 -0.92
CA LEU A 354 16.61 2.20 -1.07
C LEU A 354 17.48 1.87 0.16
N GLY A 355 17.62 2.79 1.12
CA GLY A 355 18.52 2.63 2.26
C GLY A 355 19.97 2.93 1.92
N TYR A 356 20.20 3.83 0.95
CA TYR A 356 21.53 4.34 0.60
C TYR A 356 21.99 5.39 1.62
N ALA A 357 22.08 4.99 2.89
CA ALA A 357 22.93 5.65 3.87
C ALA A 357 24.22 4.82 3.96
N SER A 358 25.34 5.43 3.55
CA SER A 358 26.72 4.93 3.57
C SER A 358 26.98 3.67 4.44
N LEU A 359 27.28 2.53 3.81
CA LEU A 359 27.91 1.35 4.42
C LEU A 359 29.35 1.72 4.83
N LYS A 360 29.98 1.40 5.98
CA LYS A 360 29.77 0.63 7.22
C LYS A 360 30.87 1.10 8.21
N PRO A 361 30.70 1.13 9.54
CA PRO A 361 31.84 0.93 10.45
C PRO A 361 32.14 -0.56 10.57
N SER A 362 33.41 -0.92 10.50
CA SER A 362 33.94 -2.26 10.71
C SER A 362 33.73 -2.73 12.16
N LEU A 363 33.30 -3.98 12.32
CA LEU A 363 33.12 -4.64 13.61
C LEU A 363 34.47 -4.90 14.28
N LYS A 364 34.80 -4.13 15.32
CA LYS A 364 35.83 -4.50 16.30
C LYS A 364 35.37 -4.13 17.72
N LYS A 365 35.00 -5.19 18.44
CA LYS A 365 35.01 -5.41 19.90
C LYS A 365 34.77 -4.17 20.78
N ILE A 366 33.63 -4.21 21.49
CA ILE A 366 33.26 -3.35 22.62
C ILE A 366 34.45 -3.22 23.57
N VAL A 367 35.07 -2.05 23.56
CA VAL A 367 35.97 -1.58 24.61
C VAL A 367 35.36 -0.27 25.09
N GLU A 368 34.92 -0.23 26.35
CA GLU A 368 34.48 1.00 26.99
C GLU A 368 35.64 2.01 26.96
N SER A 369 35.45 3.13 26.25
CA SER A 369 36.42 4.22 26.24
C SER A 369 36.29 5.01 27.54
N THR A 370 37.42 5.33 28.14
CA THR A 370 37.51 6.11 29.39
C THR A 370 37.12 7.60 29.23
N ASP A 371 36.82 8.05 28.01
CA ASP A 371 36.58 9.47 27.67
C ASP A 371 35.10 9.81 27.41
N GLY A 372 34.16 8.90 27.71
CA GLY A 372 32.72 9.15 27.53
C GLY A 372 32.25 9.26 26.08
N HIS A 373 33.15 9.08 25.11
CA HIS A 373 32.83 9.01 23.69
C HIS A 373 32.45 7.59 23.28
N ALA A 374 31.20 7.40 22.87
CA ALA A 374 30.71 6.12 22.36
C ALA A 374 31.27 5.84 20.97
N HIS A 375 32.21 4.91 20.87
CA HIS A 375 32.45 4.17 19.63
C HIS A 375 31.29 3.17 19.48
N GLU A 376 30.78 2.94 18.26
CA GLU A 376 29.69 1.98 17.99
C GLU A 376 28.23 2.46 18.23
N VAL A 377 27.93 3.75 18.02
CA VAL A 377 26.54 4.28 18.01
C VAL A 377 25.59 3.41 17.16
N GLY A 378 26.08 2.86 16.04
CA GLY A 378 25.29 1.98 15.18
C GLY A 378 24.90 0.63 15.81
N LEU A 379 25.75 0.02 16.64
CA LEU A 379 25.45 -1.23 17.34
C LEU A 379 24.52 -0.99 18.52
N VAL A 380 24.81 0.03 19.33
CA VAL A 380 23.94 0.41 20.46
C VAL A 380 22.57 0.85 19.95
N ALA A 381 22.51 1.57 18.83
CA ALA A 381 21.25 1.85 18.16
C ALA A 381 20.59 0.54 17.75
N ALA A 382 21.26 -0.37 17.03
CA ALA A 382 20.68 -1.61 16.53
C ALA A 382 20.04 -2.51 17.62
N LEU A 383 20.60 -2.52 18.83
CA LEU A 383 20.09 -3.30 19.98
C LEU A 383 18.83 -2.70 20.64
N ARG A 384 18.37 -1.52 20.21
CA ARG A 384 17.19 -0.87 20.81
C ARG A 384 15.90 -1.55 20.38
N SER A 385 15.09 -1.91 21.37
CA SER A 385 13.79 -2.56 21.20
C SER A 385 12.60 -1.69 21.61
N GLY A 386 12.82 -0.40 21.89
CA GLY A 386 11.74 0.52 22.26
C GLY A 386 10.86 0.89 21.05
N GLU A 387 9.56 1.11 21.29
CA GLU A 387 8.61 1.51 20.24
C GLU A 387 8.99 2.87 19.62
N VAL A 388 9.30 3.84 20.48
CA VAL A 388 9.69 5.21 20.09
C VAL A 388 11.22 5.38 20.05
N LEU A 389 11.96 4.65 20.88
CA LEU A 389 13.42 4.60 20.82
C LEU A 389 13.84 3.25 20.22
N GLY A 390 13.79 3.16 18.89
CA GLY A 390 13.99 1.92 18.15
C GLY A 390 15.38 1.82 17.51
N SER A 391 15.63 0.67 16.86
CA SER A 391 16.94 0.23 16.38
C SER A 391 17.64 1.15 15.36
N GLN A 392 16.91 2.12 14.82
CA GLN A 392 17.35 3.05 13.78
C GLN A 392 17.22 4.52 14.14
N THR A 393 17.04 4.82 15.42
CA THR A 393 16.89 6.19 15.91
C THR A 393 18.07 6.56 16.78
N VAL A 394 18.33 7.86 16.96
CA VAL A 394 19.34 8.37 17.89
C VAL A 394 18.66 9.39 18.78
N LEU A 395 18.84 9.28 20.10
CA LEU A 395 18.54 10.37 21.02
C LEU A 395 19.63 11.42 20.86
N LYS A 396 19.31 12.49 20.14
CA LYS A 396 20.17 13.64 19.95
C LYS A 396 19.75 14.71 20.95
N SER A 397 20.72 15.39 21.57
CA SER A 397 20.42 16.62 22.32
C SER A 397 19.76 17.64 21.40
N ASP A 398 18.56 18.08 21.79
CA ASP A 398 17.80 19.12 21.08
C ASP A 398 18.18 20.54 21.54
N HIS A 399 18.90 20.65 22.67
CA HIS A 399 19.49 21.91 23.08
C HIS A 399 20.64 22.28 22.13
N CYS A 400 20.51 23.40 21.42
CA CYS A 400 21.49 23.88 20.45
C CYS A 400 22.48 24.85 21.12
N PRO A 401 23.75 24.46 21.33
CA PRO A 401 24.76 25.36 21.87
C PRO A 401 24.94 26.56 20.94
N GLY A 402 24.93 27.77 21.50
CA GLY A 402 25.11 29.00 20.72
C GLY A 402 23.85 29.52 20.01
N CYS A 403 22.68 28.93 20.24
CA CYS A 403 21.42 29.47 19.68
C CYS A 403 20.98 30.81 20.31
N GLN A 404 21.65 31.26 21.37
CA GLN A 404 21.37 32.52 22.04
C GLN A 404 21.72 33.71 21.14
N ASN A 405 20.69 34.47 20.75
CA ASN A 405 20.86 35.75 20.10
C ASN A 405 21.43 36.76 21.11
N VAL A 406 22.59 37.30 20.76
CA VAL A 406 23.33 38.24 21.60
C VAL A 406 22.70 39.63 21.64
N SER A 407 21.83 39.97 20.69
CA SER A 407 21.16 41.28 20.63
C SER A 407 19.91 41.38 21.50
N LEU A 408 19.43 40.26 22.07
CA LEU A 408 18.28 40.29 22.96
C LEU A 408 18.66 40.92 24.31
N PRO A 409 17.81 41.81 24.86
CA PRO A 409 18.14 42.62 26.02
C PRO A 409 18.18 41.81 27.32
N GLU A 410 17.43 40.72 27.38
CA GLU A 410 17.31 39.88 28.56
C GLU A 410 17.82 38.47 28.29
N ARG A 411 18.48 37.90 29.30
CA ARG A 411 18.92 36.50 29.29
C ARG A 411 18.35 35.80 30.50
N VAL A 412 17.64 34.72 30.24
CA VAL A 412 17.16 33.81 31.27
C VAL A 412 17.95 32.50 31.13
N GLU A 413 18.67 32.14 32.19
CA GLU A 413 19.50 30.93 32.18
C GLU A 413 18.66 29.68 31.89
N GLY A 414 19.14 28.83 30.97
CA GLY A 414 18.42 27.64 30.51
C GLY A 414 17.23 27.93 29.58
N ALA A 415 16.91 29.19 29.28
CA ALA A 415 15.79 29.60 28.43
C ALA A 415 16.28 30.51 27.28
N PRO A 416 16.90 29.91 26.23
CA PRO A 416 17.52 30.70 25.18
C PRO A 416 16.50 31.55 24.43
N ASN A 417 16.92 32.72 23.99
CA ASN A 417 16.10 33.66 23.22
C ASN A 417 14.78 34.08 23.89
N PHE A 418 14.75 34.05 25.24
CA PHE A 418 13.64 34.62 25.99
C PHE A 418 13.44 36.10 25.63
N ARG A 419 12.19 36.47 25.35
CA ARG A 419 11.79 37.84 25.03
C ARG A 419 10.32 38.05 25.34
N GLU A 420 9.95 39.28 25.66
CA GLU A 420 8.57 39.71 25.90
C GLU A 420 8.12 40.72 24.84
N VAL A 421 6.82 40.74 24.56
CA VAL A 421 6.21 41.84 23.80
C VAL A 421 6.02 43.02 24.76
N PRO A 422 6.57 44.22 24.47
CA PRO A 422 6.41 45.37 25.36
C PRO A 422 4.95 45.65 25.68
N ALA A 423 4.65 45.80 26.98
CA ALA A 423 3.30 46.07 27.51
C ALA A 423 2.23 45.00 27.22
N PHE A 424 2.59 43.81 26.72
CA PHE A 424 1.65 42.73 26.44
C PHE A 424 2.12 41.41 27.06
N PRO A 425 1.25 40.61 27.72
CA PRO A 425 1.65 39.41 28.46
C PRO A 425 1.90 38.21 27.52
N VAL A 426 2.68 38.43 26.46
CA VAL A 426 3.10 37.42 25.49
C VAL A 426 4.60 37.35 25.48
N TYR A 427 5.09 36.12 25.62
CA TYR A 427 6.51 35.82 25.76
C TYR A 427 6.89 34.76 24.72
N GLY A 428 8.13 34.84 24.23
CA GLY A 428 8.71 33.86 23.33
C GLY A 428 10.03 33.35 23.87
N VAL A 429 10.31 32.06 23.70
CA VAL A 429 11.54 31.40 24.15
C VAL A 429 11.84 30.24 23.19
N ALA A 430 13.13 29.94 22.96
CA ALA A 430 13.53 28.69 22.32
C ALA A 430 13.30 27.50 23.26
N ASN A 431 13.58 26.26 22.85
CA ASN A 431 13.34 25.09 23.70
C ASN A 431 14.17 25.18 25.01
N PRO A 432 13.52 25.40 26.17
CA PRO A 432 14.23 25.64 27.42
C PRO A 432 14.61 24.31 28.10
N THR A 433 15.60 24.36 28.98
CA THR A 433 15.84 23.29 29.95
C THR A 433 14.75 23.29 31.02
N ILE A 434 14.66 22.22 31.83
CA ILE A 434 13.74 22.16 32.97
C ILE A 434 13.92 23.37 33.91
N ASP A 435 15.17 23.76 34.17
CA ASP A 435 15.46 24.94 34.99
C ASP A 435 15.14 26.25 34.27
N GLY A 436 15.34 26.30 32.94
CA GLY A 436 14.89 27.41 32.11
C GLY A 436 13.38 27.66 32.20
N ILE A 437 12.57 26.60 32.15
CA ILE A 437 11.10 26.70 32.35
C ILE A 437 10.80 27.34 33.70
N ARG A 438 11.43 26.86 34.78
CA ARG A 438 11.22 27.40 36.14
C ARG A 438 11.64 28.86 36.23
N SER A 439 12.78 29.21 35.63
CA SER A 439 13.29 30.58 35.60
C SER A 439 12.34 31.53 34.84
N VAL A 440 11.81 31.09 33.69
CA VAL A 440 10.80 31.84 32.93
C VAL A 440 9.52 32.02 33.74
N ILE A 441 9.00 30.95 34.37
CA ILE A 441 7.78 31.05 35.19
C ILE A 441 7.97 32.00 36.37
N ARG A 442 9.12 31.95 37.07
CA ARG A 442 9.43 32.89 38.16
C ARG A 442 9.54 34.33 37.65
N ARG A 443 10.14 34.52 36.48
CA ARG A 443 10.33 35.84 35.84
C ARG A 443 9.01 36.47 35.38
N ILE A 444 8.08 35.67 34.85
CA ILE A 444 6.76 36.13 34.42
C ILE A 444 5.80 36.26 35.62
N GLY A 445 5.89 35.32 36.56
CA GLY A 445 5.04 35.22 37.74
C GLY A 445 5.81 35.53 39.02
N SER A 446 6.06 36.81 39.29
CA SER A 446 6.64 37.20 40.59
C SER A 446 5.54 37.56 41.60
N SER A 447 5.48 36.72 42.65
CA SER A 447 4.81 36.86 43.97
C SER A 447 3.35 36.42 44.13
N LYS A 448 3.01 36.02 45.38
CA LYS A 448 1.73 35.44 45.83
C LYS A 448 0.54 36.22 45.26
N GLY A 449 -0.13 35.65 44.26
CA GLY A 449 -1.17 36.31 43.45
C GLY A 449 -0.95 36.25 41.92
N GLY A 450 0.13 35.59 41.46
CA GLY A 450 0.51 35.51 40.05
C GLY A 450 -0.58 35.02 39.08
N ARG A 451 -0.55 35.56 37.86
CA ARG A 451 -1.45 35.17 36.76
C ARG A 451 -1.12 33.76 36.26
N PRO A 452 -2.12 32.97 35.83
CA PRO A 452 -1.86 31.67 35.21
C PRO A 452 -1.00 31.84 33.95
N VAL A 453 0.05 31.02 33.82
CA VAL A 453 0.91 30.99 32.64
C VAL A 453 0.40 29.90 31.71
N PHE A 454 0.11 30.28 30.46
CA PHE A 454 -0.27 29.31 29.43
C PHE A 454 0.91 29.08 28.48
N TRP A 455 1.53 27.90 28.59
CA TRP A 455 2.69 27.52 27.80
C TRP A 455 2.27 26.72 26.58
N HIS A 456 2.51 27.26 25.39
CA HIS A 456 2.27 26.55 24.13
C HIS A 456 3.56 26.05 23.52
N ASN A 457 3.61 24.76 23.21
CA ASN A 457 4.59 24.22 22.30
C ASN A 457 4.04 24.30 20.87
N MET A 458 4.77 24.94 19.98
CA MET A 458 4.39 25.12 18.56
C MET A 458 5.06 24.09 17.63
N ARG A 459 5.82 23.13 18.18
CA ARG A 459 6.52 22.12 17.41
C ARG A 459 5.55 21.02 16.96
N GLU A 460 5.53 20.76 15.67
CA GLU A 460 4.81 19.63 15.07
C GLU A 460 5.63 18.34 15.22
N GLU A 461 6.96 18.47 15.21
CA GLU A 461 7.87 17.35 15.38
C GLU A 461 7.88 16.82 16.83
N PRO A 462 8.02 15.49 17.02
CA PRO A 462 8.03 14.84 18.33
C PRO A 462 9.27 15.11 19.18
#